data_AF-A0A926U547-F1
#
_entry.id   AF-A0A926U547-F1
#
_cell.length_a   1.000
_cell.length_b   1.000
_cell.length_c   1.000
_cell.angle_alpha   90.00
_cell.angle_beta   90.00
_cell.angle_gamma   90.00
#
_symmetry.space_group_name_H-M   'P 1'
#
loop_
_entity.id
_entity.type
_entity.pdbx_description
1 polymer ?
#
loop_
_entity_poly.entity_id
_entity_poly.type
_entity_poly.pdbx_seq_one_letter_code
_entity_poly.pdbx_strand_id
1 'polypeptide(L)' 'MPIDPTKTVQIRITAPKPVAERLKEVAQARGIPLSQLFLQAAIDRYLDDPE' A
#
# COMPACT_ATOMS: atom_id res chain seq x y z
N MET A 1 -17.14 -6.53 -1.25
CA MET A 1 -17.61 -5.49 -2.18
C MET A 1 -17.12 -5.85 -3.57
N PRO A 2 -17.97 -5.83 -4.61
CA PRO A 2 -17.52 -6.05 -5.97
C PRO A 2 -16.53 -4.94 -6.35
N ILE A 3 -15.35 -5.33 -6.83
CA ILE A 3 -14.32 -4.39 -7.28
C ILE A 3 -14.72 -3.92 -8.68
N ASP A 4 -15.01 -2.65 -8.85
CA ASP A 4 -15.30 -2.07 -10.18
C ASP A 4 -13.99 -1.97 -10.96
N PRO A 5 -13.79 -2.77 -12.04
CA PRO A 5 -12.54 -2.79 -12.78
C PRO A 5 -12.29 -1.50 -13.57
N THR A 6 -13.30 -0.66 -13.79
CA THR A 6 -13.14 0.64 -14.48
C THR A 6 -12.59 1.73 -13.56
N LYS A 7 -12.73 1.54 -12.24
CA LYS A 7 -12.29 2.50 -11.21
C LYS A 7 -11.18 1.97 -10.32
N THR A 8 -10.93 0.66 -10.36
CA THR A 8 -9.97 0.00 -9.48
C THR A 8 -8.86 -0.63 -10.29
N VAL A 9 -7.63 -0.22 -10.01
CA VAL A 9 -6.42 -0.86 -10.55
C VAL A 9 -5.91 -1.86 -9.51
N GLN A 10 -5.72 -3.11 -9.93
CA GLN A 10 -5.07 -4.11 -9.08
C GLN A 10 -3.56 -4.05 -9.26
N ILE A 11 -2.83 -3.79 -8.17
CA ILE A 11 -1.37 -3.72 -8.18
C ILE A 11 -0.80 -4.96 -7.51
N ARG A 12 0.14 -5.63 -8.19
CA ARG A 12 0.93 -6.71 -7.61
C ARG A 12 2.28 -6.16 -7.15
N ILE A 13 2.58 -6.33 -5.87
CA ILE A 13 3.85 -5.89 -5.28
C ILE A 13 4.65 -7.12 -4.88
N THR A 14 5.91 -7.16 -5.29
CA THR A 14 6.87 -8.18 -4.88
C THR A 14 7.91 -7.54 -3.99
N ALA A 15 8.13 -8.10 -2.81
CA ALA A 15 9.13 -7.65 -1.86
C ALA A 15 9.83 -8.86 -1.21
N PRO A 16 11.06 -8.71 -0.71
CA PRO A 16 11.71 -9.74 0.08
C PRO A 16 10.85 -10.13 1.28
N LYS A 17 10.80 -11.43 1.60
CA LYS A 17 10.03 -11.96 2.74
C LYS A 17 10.20 -11.18 4.06
N PRO A 18 11.44 -10.86 4.52
CA PRO A 18 11.61 -10.14 5.78
C PRO A 18 11.02 -8.72 5.73
N VAL A 19 11.07 -8.07 4.56
CA VAL A 19 10.47 -6.74 4.37
C VAL A 19 8.95 -6.83 4.41
N ALA A 20 8.36 -7.83 3.74
CA ALA A 20 6.92 -8.04 3.75
C ALA A 20 6.38 -8.37 5.14
N GLU A 21 7.11 -9.14 5.95
CA GLU A 21 6.76 -9.43 7.34
C GLU A 21 6.81 -8.17 8.21
N ARG A 22 7.87 -7.38 8.11
CA ARG A 22 7.99 -6.11 8.83
C ARG A 22 6.84 -5.14 8.48
N LEU A 23 6.48 -5.04 7.20
CA LEU A 23 5.38 -4.18 6.75
C LEU A 23 4.02 -4.66 7.28
N LYS A 24 3.81 -5.97 7.41
CA LYS A 24 2.63 -6.54 8.08
C LYS A 24 2.55 -6.12 9.54
N GLU A 25 3.65 -6.22 10.28
CA GLU A 25 3.69 -5.80 11.69
C GLU A 25 3.37 -4.31 11.83
N VAL A 26 3.93 -3.45 10.99
CA VAL A 26 3.65 -2.00 10.99
C VAL A 26 2.19 -1.71 10.69
N ALA A 27 1.63 -2.37 9.67
CA ALA A 27 0.21 -2.20 9.30
C ALA A 27 -0.71 -2.65 10.45
N GLN A 28 -0.39 -3.79 11.09
CA GLN A 28 -1.14 -4.31 12.24
C GLN A 28 -1.06 -3.39 13.45
N ALA A 29 0.13 -2.86 13.77
CA ALA A 29 0.33 -1.92 14.88
C ALA A 29 -0.45 -0.62 14.69
N ARG A 30 -0.65 -0.20 13.44
CA ARG A 30 -1.44 0.99 13.07
C ARG A 30 -2.94 0.71 12.89
N GLY A 31 -3.35 -0.55 12.95
CA GLY A 31 -4.75 -0.96 12.73
C GLY A 31 -5.25 -0.69 11.31
N ILE A 32 -4.36 -0.62 10.31
CA ILE A 32 -4.71 -0.35 8.91
C ILE A 32 -4.36 -1.53 8.00
N PRO A 33 -5.07 -1.71 6.86
CA PRO A 33 -4.69 -2.67 5.85
C PRO A 33 -3.34 -2.31 5.20
N LEU A 34 -2.58 -3.33 4.79
CA LEU A 34 -1.32 -3.14 4.04
C LEU A 34 -1.51 -2.32 2.77
N SER A 35 -2.62 -2.50 2.06
CA SER A 35 -2.94 -1.72 0.86
C SER A 35 -3.02 -0.23 1.16
N GLN A 36 -3.61 0.15 2.30
CA GLN A 36 -3.69 1.54 2.73
C GLN A 36 -2.32 2.10 3.11
N LEU A 37 -1.48 1.30 3.78
CA LEU A 37 -0.11 1.68 4.11
C LEU A 37 0.71 1.99 2.84
N PHE A 38 0.61 1.15 1.81
CA PHE A 38 1.28 1.41 0.53
C PHE A 38 0.73 2.62 -0.20
N LEU A 39 -0.60 2.81 -0.21
CA LEU A 39 -1.23 3.97 -0.84
C LEU A 39 -0.81 5.28 -0.17
N GLN A 40 -0.77 5.32 1.16
CA GLN A 40 -0.30 6.50 1.90
C GLN A 40 1.15 6.82 1.58
N ALA A 41 2.05 5.84 1.64
CA ALA A 41 3.46 6.05 1.30
C ALA A 41 3.66 6.50 -0.15
N ALA A 42 2.84 6.03 -1.09
CA ALA A 42 2.86 6.49 -2.48
C ALA A 42 2.36 7.93 -2.60
N ILE A 43 1.26 8.29 -1.92
CA ILE A 43 0.73 9.65 -1.87
C ILE A 43 1.78 10.62 -1.31
N ASP A 44 2.34 10.31 -0.14
CA ASP A 44 3.33 11.14 0.54
C ASP A 44 4.59 11.34 -0.33
N ARG A 45 4.95 10.35 -1.16
CA ARG A 45 6.14 10.43 -2.03
C ARG A 45 5.90 11.18 -3.33
N TYR A 46 4.69 11.11 -3.90
CA TYR A 46 4.43 11.60 -5.27
C TYR A 46 3.50 12.82 -5.33
N LEU A 47 2.73 13.12 -4.29
CA LEU A 47 1.90 14.33 -4.26
C LEU A 47 2.60 15.52 -3.60
N ASP A 48 3.56 15.28 -2.69
CA ASP A 48 4.37 16.35 -2.08
C ASP A 48 5.61 16.72 -2.90
N ASP A 49 5.99 15.91 -3.89
CA ASP A 49 7.10 16.19 -4.83
C ASP A 49 6.58 16.11 -6.28
N PRO A 50 5.89 17.16 -6.76
CA PRO A 50 5.57 17.28 -8.18
C PRO A 50 6.84 17.72 -8.92
N GLU A 51 7.56 16.79 -9.52
CA GLU A 51 8.54 17.11 -10.57
C GLU A 51 7.90 17.93 -11.71
#